data_AF-A0A818I0X4-F1
#
_entry.id   AF-A0A818I0X4-F1
#
_cell.length_a   1.000
_cell.length_b   1.000
_cell.length_c   1.000
_cell.angle_alpha   90.00
_cell.angle_beta   90.00
_cell.angle_gamma   90.00
#
_symmetry.space_group_name_H-M   'P 1'
#
loop_
_entity.id
_entity.type
_entity.pdbx_description
1 polymer ?
#
loop_
_entity_poly.entity_id
_entity_poly.type
_entity_poly.pdbx_seq_one_letter_code
_entity_poly.pdbx_strand_id
1 'polypeptide(L)'
;MLYAALQYHEDYAEALASYERSLELDSENEDARNNQDQLLSYLRTITDLIACKGRIKPKKFKTLVSVLNETPSLNNNIVPLEFLHPGENENVTYRGTVVASLGVQDVKLMFILADTEERCVLVTVYYIDISTSVSLGDIIEIPKPVYRLMNIEWRKEKFSIPSLRVDSPKNLKINGKDWPMNTYAPPAISLKVKF
;
A
#
# COMPACT_ATOMS: atom_id res chain seq x y z
N MET A 1 9.52 -19.55 5.35
CA MET A 1 10.38 -18.51 4.71
C MET A 1 9.90 -18.09 3.32
N LEU A 2 9.44 -18.99 2.42
CA LEU A 2 9.01 -18.62 1.07
C LEU A 2 7.80 -17.66 1.02
N TYR A 3 6.78 -17.88 1.86
CA TYR A 3 5.56 -17.05 1.87
C TYR A 3 5.82 -15.59 2.27
N ALA A 4 6.77 -15.32 3.17
CA ALA A 4 7.10 -13.97 3.60
C ALA A 4 7.75 -13.15 2.47
N ALA A 5 8.58 -13.79 1.64
CA ALA A 5 9.18 -13.15 0.47
C ALA A 5 8.12 -12.80 -0.59
N LEU A 6 7.19 -13.71 -0.85
CA LEU A 6 6.08 -13.47 -1.79
C LEU A 6 5.19 -12.31 -1.33
N GLN A 7 4.82 -12.28 -0.06
CA GLN A 7 4.06 -11.14 0.49
C GLN A 7 4.84 -9.83 0.49
N TYR A 8 6.17 -9.87 0.65
CA TYR A 8 7.01 -8.68 0.54
C TYR A 8 7.01 -8.12 -0.88
N HIS A 9 6.99 -8.99 -1.89
CA HIS A 9 6.87 -8.63 -3.31
C HIS A 9 5.44 -8.39 -3.78
N GLU A 10 4.45 -8.48 -2.89
CA GLU A 10 3.01 -8.32 -3.18
C GLU A 10 2.48 -9.39 -4.17
N ASP A 11 3.14 -10.54 -4.24
CA ASP A 11 2.74 -11.71 -5.04
C ASP A 11 1.77 -12.59 -4.23
N TYR A 12 0.58 -12.04 -3.96
CA TYR A 12 -0.36 -12.62 -3.01
C TYR A 12 -1.02 -13.92 -3.49
N ALA A 13 -1.18 -14.12 -4.81
CA ALA A 13 -1.74 -15.35 -5.36
C ALA A 13 -0.81 -16.55 -5.07
N GLU A 14 0.48 -16.39 -5.36
CA GLU A 14 1.53 -17.36 -5.07
C GLU A 14 1.71 -17.58 -3.57
N ALA A 15 1.57 -16.53 -2.76
CA ALA A 15 1.60 -16.64 -1.30
C ALA A 15 0.46 -17.55 -0.78
N LEU A 16 -0.77 -17.32 -1.24
CA LEU A 16 -1.93 -18.15 -0.89
C LEU A 16 -1.75 -19.61 -1.33
N ALA A 17 -1.27 -19.83 -2.55
CA ALA A 17 -0.96 -21.17 -3.07
C ALA A 17 0.13 -21.87 -2.24
N SER A 18 1.12 -21.11 -1.74
CA SER A 18 2.18 -21.66 -0.90
C SER A 18 1.67 -22.09 0.48
N TYR A 19 0.72 -21.34 1.07
CA TYR A 19 0.06 -21.77 2.30
C TYR A 19 -0.79 -23.02 2.10
N GLU A 20 -1.54 -23.11 1.00
CA GLU A 20 -2.34 -24.30 0.70
C GLU A 20 -1.47 -25.54 0.55
N ARG A 21 -0.37 -25.47 -0.20
CA ARG A 21 0.62 -26.57 -0.28
C ARG A 21 1.20 -26.95 1.08
N SER A 22 1.40 -25.98 1.97
CA SER A 22 1.93 -26.25 3.31
C SER A 22 0.91 -27.03 4.15
N LEU A 23 -0.37 -26.68 4.02
CA LEU A 23 -1.49 -27.37 4.68
C LEU A 23 -1.80 -28.74 4.08
N GLU A 24 -1.50 -28.97 2.81
CA GLU A 24 -1.56 -30.30 2.19
C GLU A 24 -0.49 -31.25 2.75
N LEU A 25 0.70 -30.73 3.06
CA LEU A 25 1.81 -31.50 3.64
C LEU A 25 1.65 -31.71 5.14
N ASP A 26 1.17 -30.68 5.85
CA ASP A 26 0.94 -30.69 7.29
C ASP A 26 -0.38 -29.97 7.60
N SER A 27 -1.44 -30.76 7.76
CA SER A 27 -2.77 -30.25 8.06
C SER A 27 -2.90 -29.62 9.45
N GLU A 28 -1.96 -29.88 10.36
CA GLU A 28 -1.94 -29.34 11.72
C GLU A 28 -1.10 -28.04 11.81
N ASN A 29 -0.55 -27.55 10.70
CA ASN A 29 0.19 -26.30 10.64
C ASN A 29 -0.72 -25.08 10.87
N GLU A 30 -0.94 -24.72 12.13
CA GLU A 30 -1.76 -23.59 12.54
C GLU A 30 -1.24 -22.26 12.00
N ASP A 31 0.09 -22.08 11.95
CA ASP A 31 0.70 -20.85 11.43
C ASP A 31 0.35 -20.63 9.96
N ALA A 32 0.43 -21.68 9.13
CA ALA A 32 0.08 -21.59 7.72
C ALA A 32 -1.40 -21.24 7.53
N ARG A 33 -2.29 -21.86 8.33
CA ARG A 33 -3.74 -21.57 8.31
C ARG A 33 -4.02 -20.13 8.73
N ASN A 34 -3.50 -19.71 9.88
CA ASN A 34 -3.70 -18.37 10.42
C ASN A 34 -3.20 -17.29 9.45
N ASN A 35 -2.00 -17.48 8.87
CA ASN A 35 -1.46 -16.52 7.92
C ASN A 35 -2.23 -16.49 6.59
N GLN A 36 -2.73 -17.64 6.12
CA GLN A 36 -3.60 -17.69 4.94
C GLN A 36 -4.91 -16.92 5.18
N ASP A 37 -5.56 -17.16 6.33
CA ASP A 37 -6.80 -16.48 6.70
C ASP A 37 -6.60 -14.97 6.90
N GLN A 38 -5.48 -14.58 7.53
CA GLN A 38 -5.11 -13.18 7.69
C GLN A 38 -4.88 -12.49 6.34
N LEU A 39 -4.18 -13.15 5.40
CA LEU A 39 -3.96 -12.62 4.06
C LEU A 39 -5.27 -12.47 3.29
N LEU A 40 -6.18 -13.46 3.35
CA LEU A 40 -7.49 -13.35 2.72
C LEU A 40 -8.34 -12.23 3.32
N SER A 41 -8.34 -12.09 4.65
CA SER A 41 -9.01 -10.99 5.34
C SER A 41 -8.45 -9.63 4.92
N TYR A 42 -7.13 -9.52 4.78
CA TYR A 42 -6.46 -8.34 4.27
C TYR A 42 -6.90 -8.00 2.84
N LEU A 43 -6.88 -8.98 1.91
CA LEU A 43 -7.30 -8.79 0.51
C LEU A 43 -8.77 -8.35 0.39
N ARG A 44 -9.66 -8.92 1.20
CA ARG A 44 -11.07 -8.49 1.28
C ARG A 44 -11.19 -7.06 1.80
N THR A 45 -10.43 -6.73 2.85
CA THR A 45 -10.45 -5.41 3.47
C THR A 45 -9.98 -4.32 2.51
N ILE A 46 -8.85 -4.50 1.82
CA ILE A 46 -8.36 -3.51 0.85
C ILE A 46 -9.32 -3.34 -0.32
N THR A 47 -9.89 -4.44 -0.81
CA THR A 47 -10.84 -4.40 -1.94
C THR A 47 -12.11 -3.65 -1.55
N ASP A 48 -12.64 -3.92 -0.35
CA ASP A 48 -13.79 -3.19 0.19
C ASP A 48 -13.47 -1.70 0.41
N LEU A 49 -12.31 -1.37 0.99
CA LEU A 49 -11.93 0.03 1.22
C LEU A 49 -11.76 0.80 -0.09
N ILE A 50 -11.23 0.18 -1.14
CA ILE A 50 -11.13 0.80 -2.47
C ILE A 50 -12.53 1.00 -3.06
N ALA A 51 -13.37 -0.03 -3.06
CA ALA A 51 -14.73 0.03 -3.62
C ALA A 51 -15.62 1.05 -2.89
N CYS A 52 -15.48 1.13 -1.56
CA CYS A 52 -16.28 2.00 -0.69
C CYS A 52 -15.60 3.35 -0.39
N LYS A 53 -14.54 3.73 -1.12
CA LYS A 53 -13.85 5.03 -0.95
C LYS A 53 -13.45 5.31 0.51
N GLY A 54 -12.81 4.33 1.14
CA GLY A 54 -12.39 4.37 2.55
C GLY A 54 -13.55 4.35 3.56
N ARG A 55 -14.76 3.97 3.13
CA ARG A 55 -16.02 4.04 3.90
C ARG A 55 -16.33 5.46 4.39
N ILE A 56 -15.88 6.47 3.64
CA ILE A 56 -16.12 7.88 3.96
C ILE A 56 -17.51 8.30 3.49
N LYS A 57 -18.22 9.08 4.29
CA LYS A 57 -19.49 9.71 3.88
C LYS A 57 -19.30 10.54 2.60
N PRO A 58 -20.19 10.44 1.59
CA PRO A 58 -19.99 11.08 0.28
C PRO A 58 -19.67 12.58 0.34
N LYS A 59 -20.33 13.34 1.22
CA LYS A 59 -20.06 14.77 1.42
C LYS A 59 -18.62 15.04 1.89
N LYS A 60 -18.15 14.27 2.88
CA LYS A 60 -16.78 14.41 3.41
C LYS A 60 -15.75 13.98 2.37
N PHE A 61 -16.02 12.90 1.63
CA PHE A 61 -15.14 12.43 0.56
C PHE A 61 -14.94 13.53 -0.50
N LYS A 62 -16.03 14.14 -0.97
CA LYS A 62 -15.97 15.27 -1.93
C LYS A 62 -15.16 16.45 -1.38
N THR A 63 -15.27 16.77 -0.10
CA THR A 63 -14.44 17.81 0.54
C THR A 63 -12.96 17.46 0.56
N LEU A 64 -12.59 16.20 0.86
CA LEU A 64 -11.19 15.79 0.83
C LEU A 64 -10.59 15.91 -0.58
N VAL A 65 -11.34 15.49 -1.60
CA VAL A 65 -10.93 15.60 -3.00
C VAL A 65 -10.87 17.07 -3.46
N SER A 66 -11.77 17.95 -3.00
CA SER A 66 -11.70 19.37 -3.36
C SER A 66 -10.46 20.06 -2.78
N VAL A 67 -10.08 19.74 -1.54
CA VAL A 67 -8.86 20.25 -0.90
C VAL A 67 -7.61 19.85 -1.70
N LEU A 68 -7.60 18.65 -2.31
CA LEU A 68 -6.52 18.20 -3.18
C LEU A 68 -6.33 19.13 -4.40
N ASN A 69 -7.42 19.59 -5.00
CA ASN A 69 -7.40 20.52 -6.15
C ASN A 69 -6.96 21.94 -5.75
N GLU A 70 -7.38 22.39 -4.56
CA GLU A 70 -7.08 23.75 -4.07
C GLU A 70 -5.63 23.87 -3.58
N THR A 71 -5.04 22.79 -3.10
CA THR A 71 -3.66 22.79 -2.60
C THR A 71 -2.70 22.78 -3.79
N PRO A 72 -1.88 23.82 -3.99
CA PRO A 72 -0.91 23.84 -5.07
C PRO A 72 0.18 22.77 -4.86
N SER A 73 0.63 22.16 -5.95
CA SER A 73 1.82 21.30 -5.95
C SER A 73 2.99 22.03 -6.61
N LEU A 74 4.20 21.73 -6.16
CA LEU A 74 5.42 22.18 -6.83
C LEU A 74 5.76 21.31 -8.05
N ASN A 75 5.06 20.18 -8.23
CA ASN A 75 5.23 19.28 -9.35
C ASN A 75 4.28 19.64 -10.48
N ASN A 76 4.81 19.85 -11.69
CA ASN A 76 4.02 20.29 -12.84
C ASN A 76 3.39 19.14 -13.64
N ASN A 77 3.80 17.89 -13.42
CA ASN A 77 3.35 16.73 -14.19
C ASN A 77 2.58 15.72 -13.32
N ILE A 78 1.50 16.19 -12.69
CA ILE A 78 0.60 15.34 -11.92
C ILE A 78 -0.36 14.65 -12.87
N VAL A 79 -0.46 13.33 -12.77
CA VAL A 79 -1.34 12.53 -13.63
C VAL A 79 -2.35 11.73 -12.78
N PRO A 80 -3.62 11.63 -13.24
CA PRO A 80 -4.59 10.72 -12.63
C PRO A 80 -4.16 9.25 -12.70
N LEU A 81 -4.75 8.40 -11.85
CA LEU A 81 -4.39 6.98 -11.75
C LEU A 81 -4.47 6.22 -13.10
N GLU A 82 -5.43 6.58 -13.94
CA GLU A 82 -5.69 5.94 -15.24
C GLU A 82 -4.58 6.15 -16.28
N PHE A 83 -3.71 7.14 -16.08
CA PHE A 83 -2.56 7.40 -16.96
C PHE A 83 -1.30 6.64 -16.55
N LEU A 84 -1.34 5.92 -15.42
CA LEU A 84 -0.21 5.10 -15.00
C LEU A 84 -0.23 3.75 -15.73
N HIS A 85 0.93 3.34 -16.23
CA HIS A 85 1.13 1.99 -16.77
C HIS A 85 1.78 1.09 -15.70
N PRO A 86 1.62 -0.25 -15.81
CA PRO A 86 2.31 -1.18 -14.93
C PRO A 86 3.83 -0.97 -14.94
N GLY A 87 4.44 -1.02 -13.76
CA GLY A 87 5.85 -0.72 -13.54
C GLY A 87 6.10 0.74 -13.15
N GLU A 88 7.32 1.18 -13.41
CA GLU A 88 7.80 2.50 -13.04
C GLU A 88 7.36 3.55 -14.08
N ASN A 89 6.77 4.66 -13.62
CA ASN A 89 6.29 5.73 -14.49
C ASN A 89 7.19 6.95 -14.35
N GLU A 90 8.13 7.13 -15.27
CA GLU A 90 9.10 8.23 -15.20
C GLU A 90 8.48 9.60 -15.53
N ASN A 91 9.10 10.67 -15.00
CA ASN A 91 8.74 12.06 -15.26
C ASN A 91 7.32 12.49 -14.87
N VAL A 92 6.54 11.62 -14.23
CA VAL A 92 5.20 11.92 -13.71
C VAL A 92 5.18 11.80 -12.18
N THR A 93 4.21 12.47 -11.57
CA THR A 93 3.93 12.37 -10.13
C THR A 93 2.48 11.93 -9.94
N TYR A 94 2.27 10.90 -9.11
CA TYR A 94 0.92 10.60 -8.64
C TYR A 94 0.62 11.41 -7.37
N ARG A 95 -0.61 11.93 -7.27
CA ARG A 95 -1.03 12.77 -6.14
C ARG A 95 -2.43 12.38 -5.68
N GLY A 96 -2.58 12.18 -4.38
CA GLY A 96 -3.86 11.79 -3.79
C GLY A 96 -4.01 12.19 -2.33
N THR A 97 -5.23 12.12 -1.82
CA THR A 97 -5.54 12.34 -0.40
C THR A 97 -5.82 11.01 0.31
N VAL A 98 -5.36 10.86 1.55
CA VAL A 98 -5.57 9.65 2.35
C VAL A 98 -7.04 9.52 2.72
N VAL A 99 -7.65 8.40 2.31
CA VAL A 99 -9.06 8.08 2.59
C VAL A 99 -9.25 6.91 3.57
N ALA A 100 -8.23 6.06 3.74
CA ALA A 100 -8.20 5.05 4.78
C ALA A 100 -6.75 4.71 5.15
N SER A 101 -6.51 4.33 6.40
CA SER A 101 -5.22 3.82 6.87
C SER A 101 -5.39 2.37 7.32
N LEU A 102 -4.51 1.49 6.86
CA LEU A 102 -4.42 0.09 7.29
C LEU A 102 -3.35 -0.12 8.37
N GLY A 103 -2.60 0.93 8.72
CA GLY A 103 -1.56 0.89 9.74
C GLY A 103 -0.23 0.30 9.25
N VAL A 104 0.69 0.16 10.20
CA VAL A 104 2.02 -0.44 9.96
C VAL A 104 1.95 -1.93 10.27
N GLN A 105 2.44 -2.74 9.34
CA GLN A 105 2.70 -4.16 9.54
C GLN A 105 4.14 -4.46 9.14
N ASP A 106 4.91 -5.02 10.06
CA ASP A 106 6.36 -5.19 9.95
C ASP A 106 7.06 -3.85 9.66
N VAL A 107 7.63 -3.69 8.47
CA VAL A 107 8.32 -2.48 7.98
C VAL A 107 7.55 -1.78 6.86
N LYS A 108 6.25 -2.03 6.76
CA LYS A 108 5.37 -1.54 5.69
C LYS A 108 4.21 -0.75 6.27
N LEU A 109 4.01 0.47 5.80
CA LEU A 109 2.81 1.25 6.06
C LEU A 109 1.87 1.15 4.86
N MET A 110 0.60 0.83 5.12
CA MET A 110 -0.41 0.65 4.08
C MET A 110 -1.57 1.63 4.28
N PHE A 111 -1.99 2.29 3.22
CA PHE A 111 -3.14 3.21 3.23
C PHE A 111 -3.75 3.33 1.84
N ILE A 112 -4.97 3.85 1.77
CA ILE A 112 -5.70 4.08 0.52
C ILE A 112 -5.67 5.58 0.22
N LEU A 113 -5.27 5.92 -1.02
CA LEU A 113 -5.36 7.27 -1.57
C LEU A 113 -6.54 7.38 -2.52
N ALA A 114 -7.16 8.56 -2.59
CA ALA A 114 -8.05 8.96 -3.67
C ALA A 114 -7.45 10.13 -4.47
N ASP A 115 -7.50 10.06 -5.80
CA ASP A 115 -7.09 11.15 -6.70
C ASP A 115 -8.25 12.13 -6.99
N THR A 116 -8.00 13.10 -7.87
CA THR A 116 -8.97 14.12 -8.29
C THR A 116 -10.11 13.55 -9.12
N GLU A 117 -9.91 12.40 -9.75
CA GLU A 117 -10.91 11.64 -10.51
C GLU A 117 -11.69 10.65 -9.61
N GLU A 118 -11.51 10.76 -8.29
CA GLU A 118 -12.13 9.92 -7.27
C GLU A 118 -11.78 8.43 -7.34
N ARG A 119 -10.69 8.09 -8.03
CA ARG A 119 -10.18 6.72 -8.10
C ARG A 119 -9.36 6.43 -6.86
N CYS A 120 -9.59 5.25 -6.27
CA CYS A 120 -8.90 4.82 -5.07
C CYS A 120 -7.79 3.82 -5.42
N VAL A 121 -6.65 3.94 -4.74
CA VAL A 121 -5.47 3.09 -4.94
C VAL A 121 -4.85 2.72 -3.60
N LEU A 122 -4.38 1.48 -3.47
CA LEU A 122 -3.57 1.06 -2.33
C LEU A 122 -2.16 1.66 -2.47
N VAL A 123 -1.60 2.17 -1.38
CA VAL A 123 -0.20 2.55 -1.31
C VAL A 123 0.48 1.72 -0.24
N THR A 124 1.60 1.09 -0.59
CA THR A 124 2.47 0.37 0.35
C THR A 124 3.81 1.07 0.40
N VAL A 125 4.16 1.62 1.56
CA VAL A 125 5.45 2.30 1.80
C VAL A 125 6.35 1.42 2.66
N TYR A 126 7.55 1.11 2.17
CA TYR A 126 8.51 0.21 2.81
C TYR A 126 9.57 0.96 3.63
N TYR A 127 10.24 0.22 4.52
CA TYR A 127 11.26 0.73 5.44
C TYR A 127 10.71 1.82 6.36
N ILE A 128 9.50 1.59 6.87
CA ILE A 128 8.79 2.49 7.78
C ILE A 128 9.02 2.06 9.23
N ASP A 129 9.29 3.02 10.11
CA ASP A 129 9.29 2.84 11.56
C ASP A 129 7.88 2.57 12.09
N ILE A 130 7.76 1.69 13.08
CA ILE A 130 6.46 1.24 13.62
C ILE A 130 5.61 2.36 14.23
N SER A 131 6.22 3.48 14.64
CA SER A 131 5.49 4.65 15.18
C SER A 131 4.85 5.53 14.09
N THR A 132 5.17 5.27 12.81
CA THR A 132 4.73 6.09 11.70
C THR A 132 3.25 5.86 11.38
N SER A 133 2.54 6.94 11.07
CA SER A 133 1.15 6.87 10.65
C SER A 133 0.82 7.97 9.65
N VAL A 134 -0.31 7.82 8.98
CA VAL A 134 -0.93 8.85 8.13
C VAL A 134 -2.33 9.16 8.66
N SER A 135 -2.74 10.41 8.50
CA SER A 135 -4.05 10.90 8.90
C SER A 135 -4.99 10.99 7.71
N LEU A 136 -6.28 10.80 7.97
CA LEU A 136 -7.32 11.02 6.98
C LEU A 136 -7.24 12.47 6.45
N GLY A 137 -7.15 12.62 5.13
CA GLY A 137 -7.05 13.91 4.45
C GLY A 137 -5.62 14.36 4.16
N ASP A 138 -4.59 13.68 4.67
CA ASP A 138 -3.19 13.97 4.29
C ASP A 138 -3.03 13.85 2.77
N ILE A 139 -2.33 14.82 2.18
CA ILE A 139 -2.02 14.85 0.75
C ILE A 139 -0.67 14.17 0.54
N ILE A 140 -0.65 13.13 -0.28
CA ILE A 140 0.55 12.37 -0.60
C ILE A 140 0.91 12.62 -2.07
N GLU A 141 2.17 12.94 -2.32
CA GLU A 141 2.75 13.05 -3.66
C GLU A 141 3.85 12.00 -3.82
N ILE A 142 3.74 11.18 -4.86
CA ILE A 142 4.68 10.09 -5.18
C ILE A 142 5.28 10.39 -6.55
N PRO A 143 6.46 11.02 -6.61
CA PRO A 143 7.22 11.16 -7.84
C PRO A 143 7.63 9.78 -8.36
N LYS A 144 7.67 9.62 -9.68
CA LYS A 144 8.11 8.39 -10.32
C LYS A 144 7.37 7.13 -9.79
N PRO A 145 6.02 7.12 -9.80
CA PRO A 145 5.24 6.09 -9.13
C PRO A 145 5.45 4.71 -9.77
N VAL A 146 5.60 3.68 -8.93
CA VAL A 146 5.65 2.27 -9.35
C VAL A 146 4.26 1.67 -9.21
N TYR A 147 3.55 1.55 -10.32
CA TYR A 147 2.17 1.10 -10.36
C TYR A 147 2.06 -0.39 -10.68
N ARG A 148 1.09 -1.05 -10.06
CA ARG A 148 0.71 -2.43 -10.35
C ARG A 148 -0.80 -2.60 -10.21
N LEU A 149 -1.40 -3.35 -11.13
CA LEU A 149 -2.75 -3.89 -10.95
C LEU A 149 -2.64 -5.34 -10.50
N MET A 150 -2.93 -5.61 -9.22
CA MET A 150 -2.89 -6.96 -8.66
C MET A 150 -4.22 -7.66 -8.93
N ASN A 151 -4.20 -8.63 -9.84
CA ASN A 151 -5.35 -9.49 -10.11
C ASN A 151 -5.09 -10.85 -9.46
N ILE A 152 -5.88 -11.17 -8.44
CA ILE A 152 -5.72 -12.37 -7.63
C ILE A 152 -7.01 -13.17 -7.75
N GLU A 153 -6.90 -14.41 -8.21
CA GLU A 153 -8.00 -15.36 -8.19
C GLU A 153 -7.69 -16.44 -7.16
N TRP A 154 -8.56 -16.56 -6.15
CA TRP A 154 -8.41 -17.57 -5.10
C TRP A 154 -9.74 -18.26 -4.84
N ARG A 155 -9.81 -19.54 -5.21
CA ARG A 155 -11.03 -20.36 -5.13
C ARG A 155 -12.20 -19.70 -5.89
N LYS A 156 -13.17 -19.12 -5.20
CA LYS A 156 -14.35 -18.45 -5.77
C LYS A 156 -14.27 -16.92 -5.70
N GLU A 157 -13.20 -16.39 -5.11
CA GLU A 157 -13.01 -14.96 -4.91
C GLU A 157 -12.04 -14.41 -5.94
N LYS A 158 -12.34 -13.20 -6.41
CA LYS A 158 -11.49 -12.45 -7.32
C LYS A 158 -11.24 -11.08 -6.74
N PHE A 159 -9.98 -10.70 -6.66
CA PHE A 159 -9.55 -9.39 -6.18
C PHE A 159 -8.86 -8.67 -7.33
N SER A 160 -9.22 -7.40 -7.54
CA SER A 160 -8.53 -6.51 -8.48
C SER A 160 -8.17 -5.25 -7.72
N ILE A 161 -6.89 -5.10 -7.42
CA ILE A 161 -6.39 -4.07 -6.51
C ILE A 161 -5.35 -3.22 -7.25
N PRO A 162 -5.67 -1.97 -7.61
CA PRO A 162 -4.66 -1.03 -8.04
C PRO A 162 -3.74 -0.67 -6.85
N SER A 163 -2.43 -0.75 -7.05
CA SER A 163 -1.42 -0.55 -6.02
C SER A 163 -0.29 0.37 -6.52
N LEU A 164 0.23 1.17 -5.60
CA LEU A 164 1.45 1.96 -5.75
C LEU A 164 2.46 1.50 -4.69
N ARG A 165 3.59 0.98 -5.16
CA ARG A 165 4.69 0.59 -4.31
C ARG A 165 5.64 1.76 -4.12
N VAL A 166 6.01 2.03 -2.86
CA VAL A 166 7.00 3.05 -2.51
C VAL A 166 8.09 2.40 -1.66
N ASP A 167 9.28 2.22 -2.23
CA ASP A 167 10.36 1.50 -1.55
C ASP A 167 10.93 2.23 -0.32
N SER A 168 10.73 3.54 -0.20
CA SER A 168 11.19 4.32 0.96
C SER A 168 10.31 5.54 1.21
N PRO A 169 10.07 5.95 2.47
CA PRO A 169 9.39 7.22 2.77
C PRO A 169 10.05 8.45 2.13
N LYS A 170 11.33 8.37 1.76
CA LYS A 170 12.06 9.43 1.04
C LYS A 170 11.56 9.67 -0.38
N ASN A 171 10.88 8.68 -0.96
CA ASN A 171 10.37 8.72 -2.33
C ASN A 171 8.94 9.30 -2.42
N LEU A 172 8.45 9.94 -1.35
CA LEU A 172 7.18 10.63 -1.35
C LEU A 172 7.22 11.89 -0.48
N LYS A 173 6.23 12.76 -0.67
CA LYS A 173 5.98 13.92 0.17
C LYS A 173 4.61 13.81 0.82
N ILE A 174 4.52 14.27 2.06
CA ILE A 174 3.29 14.40 2.82
C ILE A 174 2.99 15.87 3.09
N ASN A 175 1.82 16.34 2.66
CA ASN A 175 1.39 17.73 2.78
C ASN A 175 2.45 18.72 2.25
N GLY A 176 3.08 18.37 1.13
CA GLY A 176 4.13 19.16 0.48
C GLY A 176 5.51 19.12 1.13
N LYS A 177 5.69 18.35 2.21
CA LYS A 177 6.97 18.22 2.95
C LYS A 177 7.52 16.80 2.82
N ASP A 178 8.83 16.67 2.94
CA ASP A 178 9.46 15.35 3.04
C ASP A 178 9.05 14.67 4.35
N TRP A 179 8.93 13.34 4.33
CA TRP A 179 8.64 12.58 5.55
C TRP A 179 9.79 12.77 6.54
N PRO A 180 9.52 13.09 7.83
CA PRO A 180 10.59 13.20 8.82
C PRO A 180 11.48 11.95 8.91
N MET A 181 12.80 12.16 9.03
CA MET A 181 13.83 11.10 8.99
C MET A 181 13.65 9.98 10.02
N ASN A 182 13.00 10.25 11.16
CA ASN A 182 12.74 9.25 12.20
C ASN A 182 11.72 8.18 11.77
N THR A 183 11.04 8.35 10.63
CA THR A 183 10.12 7.35 10.08
C THR A 183 10.81 6.34 9.17
N TYR A 184 12.08 6.54 8.84
CA TYR A 184 12.85 5.63 8.00
C TYR A 184 13.56 4.58 8.85
N ALA A 185 13.16 3.32 8.69
CA ALA A 185 13.71 2.15 9.36
C ALA A 185 14.22 1.13 8.33
N PRO A 186 15.40 1.34 7.72
CA PRO A 186 16.00 0.37 6.82
C PRO A 186 16.51 -0.86 7.59
N PRO A 187 16.65 -2.02 6.92
CA PRO A 187 17.26 -3.19 7.53
C PRO A 187 18.68 -2.87 8.00
N ALA A 188 18.95 -3.11 9.29
CA ALA A 188 20.28 -2.92 9.90
C ALA A 188 20.85 -4.28 10.34
N ILE A 189 22.05 -4.60 9.87
CA ILE A 189 22.81 -5.76 10.35
C ILE A 189 23.62 -5.31 11.57
N SER A 190 23.32 -5.86 12.74
CA SER A 190 24.15 -5.66 13.93
C SER A 190 25.06 -6.87 14.14
N LEU A 191 26.37 -6.66 14.01
CA LEU A 191 27.38 -7.67 14.33
C LEU A 191 27.71 -7.56 15.83
N LYS A 192 27.25 -8.54 16.62
CA LYS A 192 27.73 -8.70 18.00
C LYS A 192 29.05 -9.48 17.97
N VAL A 193 30.16 -8.78 18.03
CA VAL A 193 31.48 -9.39 18.29
C VAL A 193 31.49 -9.82 19.76
N LYS A 194 31.49 -11.13 20.02
CA LYS A 194 31.77 -11.69 21.34
C LYS A 194 33.29 -11.70 21.52
N PHE A 195 33.78 -11.04 22.57
CA PHE A 195 35.13 -11.22 23.09
C PHE A 195 35.14 -12.35 24.12
#